data_AF-A0A1V5HHM7-F1
#
_entry.id   AF-A0A1V5HHM7-F1
#
_cell.length_a   1.000
_cell.length_b   1.000
_cell.length_c   1.000
_cell.angle_alpha   90.00
_cell.angle_beta   90.00
_cell.angle_gamma   90.00
#
_symmetry.space_group_name_H-M   'P 1'
#
loop_
_entity.id
_entity.type
_entity.pdbx_description
1 polymer ?
#
loop_
_entity_poly.entity_id
_entity_poly.type
_entity_poly.pdbx_seq_one_letter_code
_entity_poly.pdbx_strand_id
1 'polypeptide(L)'
;MNELVVISGKGGTGKTSVVASFAALAGNAVLADADVDAADLHLVLAPTVVRREPFHCGHEAVIRRADCIGCGACLARCRFEAVQRIEAGDANAFVARARRACNDCEVCARACPVHAAELVEAMVAAGGVVDEPVFMIDPTALNPGGENSGKLVSKVRETARQVAAERRRELILVDGPPGVGCPVIASLTGASQVLIVTEPTLSGAHDLRRVMELAAHFRIPAAVCVNKWDLNPDMTARIEAETQAAGGVVAGRIRYDRSVTAAQVAGQAVVEMTGAPAAADIAEVWARVKP
;
A
#
# COMPACT_ATOMS: atom_id res chain seq x y z
N MET A 1 -12.00 5.70 -14.85
CA MET A 1 -11.76 5.90 -13.42
C MET A 1 -10.26 5.94 -13.24
N ASN A 2 -9.76 7.04 -12.71
CA ASN A 2 -8.34 7.32 -12.55
C ASN A 2 -7.95 7.06 -11.10
N GLU A 3 -6.99 6.17 -10.90
CA GLU A 3 -6.48 5.81 -9.60
C GLU A 3 -5.03 6.29 -9.47
N LEU A 4 -4.83 7.32 -8.65
CA LEU A 4 -3.52 7.86 -8.30
C LEU A 4 -3.10 7.29 -6.95
N VAL A 5 -2.07 6.45 -6.98
CA VAL A 5 -1.50 5.85 -5.78
C VAL A 5 -0.29 6.65 -5.35
N VAL A 6 -0.29 7.12 -4.11
CA VAL A 6 0.85 7.84 -3.53
C VAL A 6 1.60 6.87 -2.63
N ILE A 7 2.88 6.61 -2.92
CA ILE A 7 3.74 5.70 -2.15
C ILE A 7 5.06 6.39 -1.78
N SER A 8 5.87 5.74 -0.95
CA SER A 8 7.23 6.18 -0.63
C SER A 8 8.19 5.01 -0.49
N GLY A 9 9.50 5.25 -0.66
CA GLY A 9 10.51 4.21 -0.45
C GLY A 9 10.70 3.81 1.02
N LYS A 10 10.37 4.72 1.95
CA LYS A 10 10.48 4.55 3.40
C LYS A 10 9.37 5.29 4.13
N GLY A 11 9.16 4.97 5.40
CA GLY A 11 8.23 5.70 6.27
C GLY A 11 8.70 7.15 6.53
N GLY A 12 7.74 8.03 6.85
CA GLY A 12 8.00 9.40 7.31
C GLY A 12 8.33 10.44 6.25
N THR A 13 8.17 10.14 4.94
CA THR A 13 8.46 11.09 3.85
C THR A 13 7.40 12.18 3.66
N GLY A 14 6.33 12.20 4.47
CA GLY A 14 5.23 13.20 4.38
C GLY A 14 4.12 12.86 3.39
N LYS A 15 4.09 11.62 2.92
CA LYS A 15 3.12 11.07 1.98
C LYS A 15 1.65 11.31 2.36
N THR A 16 1.27 10.97 3.59
CA THR A 16 -0.11 11.15 4.08
C THR A 16 -0.52 12.63 4.07
N SER A 17 0.40 13.55 4.40
CA SER A 17 0.14 14.99 4.32
C SER A 17 -0.10 15.46 2.88
N VAL A 18 0.64 14.88 1.91
CA VAL A 18 0.44 15.14 0.47
C VAL A 18 -0.92 14.59 0.03
N VAL A 19 -1.28 13.36 0.41
CA VAL A 19 -2.57 12.75 0.05
C VAL A 19 -3.74 13.53 0.63
N ALA A 20 -3.68 13.90 1.93
CA ALA A 20 -4.70 14.72 2.56
C ALA A 20 -4.89 16.07 1.85
N SER A 21 -3.78 16.68 1.41
CA SER A 21 -3.82 17.93 0.66
C SER A 21 -4.40 17.75 -0.74
N PHE A 22 -4.06 16.66 -1.45
CA PHE A 22 -4.68 16.34 -2.74
C PHE A 22 -6.17 16.07 -2.59
N ALA A 23 -6.59 15.44 -1.49
CA ALA A 23 -8.01 15.22 -1.19
C ALA A 23 -8.76 16.55 -1.06
N ALA A 24 -8.23 17.48 -0.26
CA ALA A 24 -8.79 18.82 -0.08
C ALA A 24 -8.82 19.60 -1.41
N LEU A 25 -7.75 19.54 -2.21
CA LEU A 25 -7.68 20.21 -3.52
C LEU A 25 -8.59 19.59 -4.58
N ALA A 26 -8.81 18.28 -4.56
CA ALA A 26 -9.70 17.59 -5.49
C ALA A 26 -11.17 17.83 -5.16
N GLY A 27 -11.53 17.90 -3.87
CA GLY A 27 -12.88 18.15 -3.37
C GLY A 27 -13.90 17.03 -3.62
N ASN A 28 -13.63 16.09 -4.52
CA ASN A 28 -14.58 15.05 -4.93
C ASN A 28 -13.95 13.66 -5.17
N ALA A 29 -12.77 13.40 -4.61
CA ALA A 29 -12.09 12.10 -4.71
C ALA A 29 -12.66 11.06 -3.72
N VAL A 30 -12.55 9.78 -4.07
CA VAL A 30 -12.64 8.68 -3.10
C VAL A 30 -11.25 8.42 -2.53
N LEU A 31 -11.17 8.23 -1.21
CA LEU A 31 -9.91 8.06 -0.49
C LEU A 31 -9.77 6.61 -0.01
N ALA A 32 -8.58 6.06 -0.19
CA ALA A 32 -8.20 4.76 0.34
C ALA A 32 -6.92 4.91 1.17
N ASP A 33 -7.02 4.71 2.49
CA ASP A 33 -5.84 4.58 3.35
C ASP A 33 -5.37 3.12 3.29
N ALA A 34 -4.34 2.88 2.49
CA ALA A 34 -3.73 1.58 2.26
C ALA A 34 -2.41 1.42 3.01
N ASP A 35 -2.02 2.37 3.87
CA ASP A 35 -0.90 2.25 4.79
C ASP A 35 -1.37 1.55 6.08
N VAL A 36 -1.81 0.29 5.94
CA VAL A 36 -2.58 -0.43 6.97
C VAL A 36 -1.84 -0.62 8.29
N ASP A 37 -0.51 -0.59 8.26
CA ASP A 37 0.35 -0.72 9.44
C ASP A 37 0.50 0.62 10.20
N ALA A 38 0.22 1.75 9.54
CA ALA A 38 0.34 3.11 10.07
C ALA A 38 -0.69 4.04 9.42
N ALA A 39 -1.97 3.68 9.53
CA ALA A 39 -3.07 4.41 8.90
C ALA A 39 -3.25 5.79 9.55
N ASP A 40 -2.65 6.82 8.99
CA ASP A 40 -2.60 8.17 9.57
C ASP A 40 -3.58 9.15 8.90
N LEU A 41 -4.21 8.78 7.77
CA LEU A 41 -5.00 9.73 6.98
C LEU A 41 -6.24 10.22 7.74
N HIS A 42 -6.83 9.36 8.57
CA HIS A 42 -7.98 9.67 9.41
C HIS A 42 -7.67 10.76 10.45
N LEU A 43 -6.41 10.93 10.87
CA LEU A 43 -5.98 11.97 11.81
C LEU A 43 -6.06 13.38 11.19
N VAL A 44 -5.89 13.48 9.87
CA VAL A 44 -5.84 14.76 9.15
C VAL A 44 -7.19 15.13 8.56
N LEU A 45 -7.99 14.15 8.13
CA LEU A 45 -9.26 14.40 7.44
C LEU A 45 -10.50 14.26 8.33
N ALA A 46 -10.34 13.80 9.58
CA ALA A 46 -11.40 13.61 10.57
C ALA A 46 -12.71 13.03 9.97
N PRO A 47 -12.65 11.89 9.26
CA PRO A 47 -13.81 11.34 8.58
C PRO A 47 -14.89 10.89 9.56
N THR A 48 -16.14 10.91 9.12
CA THR A 48 -17.22 10.22 9.83
C THR A 48 -17.20 8.75 9.47
N VAL A 49 -17.12 7.86 10.47
CA VAL A 49 -17.18 6.43 10.24
C VAL A 49 -18.63 6.02 10.02
N VAL A 50 -18.93 5.59 8.80
CA VAL A 50 -20.27 5.15 8.38
C VAL A 50 -20.50 3.67 8.61
N ARG A 51 -19.48 2.86 8.29
CA ARG A 51 -19.57 1.41 8.26
C ARG A 51 -18.27 0.81 8.75
N ARG A 52 -18.38 -0.23 9.57
CA ARG A 52 -17.25 -1.08 9.98
C ARG A 52 -17.60 -2.52 9.63
N GLU A 53 -16.68 -3.18 8.95
CA GLU A 53 -16.82 -4.58 8.59
C GLU A 53 -15.61 -5.35 9.16
N PRO A 54 -15.83 -6.50 9.81
CA PRO A 54 -14.71 -7.34 10.21
C PRO A 54 -14.01 -7.86 8.94
N PHE A 55 -12.69 -7.67 8.89
CA PHE A 55 -11.85 -8.23 7.85
C PHE A 55 -11.13 -9.46 8.38
N HIS A 56 -11.37 -10.60 7.75
CA HIS A 56 -10.66 -11.84 8.01
C HIS A 56 -9.78 -12.17 6.81
N CYS A 57 -8.48 -12.36 7.07
CA CYS A 57 -7.52 -12.75 6.05
C CYS A 57 -6.46 -13.66 6.67
N GLY A 58 -5.78 -14.41 5.81
CA GLY A 58 -4.85 -15.42 6.29
C GLY A 58 -5.54 -16.75 6.40
N HIS A 59 -4.91 -17.74 5.79
CA HIS A 59 -5.25 -19.12 6.03
C HIS A 59 -3.97 -19.92 6.23
N GLU A 60 -4.05 -20.96 7.05
CA GLU A 60 -2.92 -21.86 7.27
C GLU A 60 -2.88 -22.88 6.14
N ALA A 61 -1.76 -22.93 5.41
CA ALA A 61 -1.53 -23.99 4.45
C ALA A 61 -1.38 -25.33 5.20
N VAL A 62 -2.38 -26.19 5.11
CA VAL A 62 -2.33 -27.54 5.69
C VAL A 62 -2.00 -28.55 4.60
N ILE A 63 -0.86 -29.23 4.73
CA ILE A 63 -0.52 -30.36 3.85
C ILE A 63 -1.27 -31.59 4.35
N ARG A 64 -2.23 -32.08 3.57
CA ARG A 64 -2.93 -33.34 3.88
C ARG A 64 -1.99 -34.52 3.68
N ARG A 65 -1.56 -35.15 4.77
CA ARG A 65 -0.65 -36.32 4.73
C ARG A 65 -1.17 -37.47 3.88
N ALA A 66 -2.48 -37.72 3.92
CA ALA A 66 -3.12 -38.79 3.14
C ALA A 66 -2.96 -38.60 1.62
N ASP A 67 -2.88 -37.35 1.17
CA ASP A 67 -2.80 -36.99 -0.25
C ASP A 67 -1.37 -36.61 -0.66
N CYS A 68 -0.47 -36.43 0.30
CA CYS A 68 0.90 -35.99 0.07
C CYS A 68 1.77 -37.13 -0.45
N ILE A 69 2.23 -37.01 -1.70
CA ILE A 69 3.13 -37.98 -2.34
C ILE A 69 4.62 -37.77 -2.01
N GLY A 70 4.96 -36.87 -1.08
CA GLY A 70 6.36 -36.63 -0.71
C GLY A 70 7.23 -35.97 -1.80
N CYS A 71 6.64 -35.24 -2.77
CA CYS A 71 7.40 -34.67 -3.89
C CYS A 71 8.36 -33.50 -3.54
N GLY A 72 8.18 -32.83 -2.40
CA GLY A 72 9.04 -31.72 -1.96
C GLY A 72 8.89 -30.41 -2.75
N ALA A 73 7.98 -30.30 -3.73
CA ALA A 73 7.82 -29.11 -4.56
C ALA A 73 7.43 -27.85 -3.76
N CYS A 74 6.60 -28.00 -2.73
CA CYS A 74 6.23 -26.91 -1.83
C CYS A 74 7.39 -26.50 -0.91
N LEU A 75 8.21 -27.45 -0.46
CA LEU A 75 9.41 -27.20 0.35
C LEU A 75 10.43 -26.37 -0.44
N ALA A 76 10.74 -26.79 -1.67
CA ALA A 76 11.73 -26.12 -2.52
C ALA A 76 11.36 -24.67 -2.90
N ARG A 77 10.07 -24.31 -2.83
CA ARG A 77 9.56 -22.97 -3.20
C ARG A 77 9.15 -22.11 -2.01
N CYS A 78 9.13 -22.66 -0.79
CA CYS A 78 8.76 -21.91 0.40
C CYS A 78 9.93 -21.02 0.85
N ARG A 79 9.85 -19.72 0.56
CA ARG A 79 10.85 -18.73 1.00
C ARG A 79 10.71 -18.33 2.48
N PHE A 80 9.64 -18.75 3.12
CA PHE A 80 9.32 -18.41 4.50
C PHE A 80 9.62 -19.56 5.48
N GLU A 81 10.19 -20.67 4.99
CA GLU A 81 10.55 -21.84 5.79
C GLU A 81 9.35 -22.46 6.55
N ALA A 82 8.12 -22.16 6.11
CA ALA A 82 6.87 -22.64 6.70
C ALA A 82 6.59 -24.13 6.39
N VAL A 83 7.25 -24.68 5.36
CA VAL A 83 7.18 -26.11 5.00
C VAL A 83 8.45 -26.79 5.49
N GLN A 84 8.32 -27.88 6.27
CA GLN A 84 9.44 -28.65 6.77
C GLN A 84 9.24 -30.16 6.51
N ARG A 85 10.35 -30.89 6.41
CA ARG A 85 10.36 -32.35 6.35
C ARG A 85 10.25 -32.90 7.78
N ILE A 86 9.36 -33.86 8.01
CA ILE A 86 9.34 -34.58 9.29
C ILE A 86 10.34 -35.73 9.22
N GLU A 87 11.30 -35.74 10.14
CA GLU A 87 12.17 -36.88 10.39
C GLU A 87 11.58 -37.76 11.51
N ALA A 88 10.58 -38.59 11.21
CA ALA A 88 10.15 -39.68 12.10
C ALA A 88 9.27 -40.70 11.37
N GLY A 89 9.77 -41.93 11.23
CA GLY A 89 8.99 -43.17 11.07
C GLY A 89 8.39 -43.48 9.70
N ASP A 90 7.89 -42.47 8.97
CA ASP A 90 7.30 -42.63 7.64
C ASP A 90 8.04 -41.75 6.63
N ALA A 91 8.80 -42.39 5.73
CA ALA A 91 9.86 -41.76 4.94
C ALA A 91 9.42 -40.66 3.94
N ASN A 92 8.12 -40.35 3.82
CA ASN A 92 7.58 -39.51 2.74
C ASN A 92 6.58 -38.40 3.16
N ALA A 93 6.46 -38.05 4.44
CA ALA A 93 5.48 -37.04 4.88
C ALA A 93 6.12 -35.66 5.17
N PHE A 94 5.56 -34.59 4.57
CA PHE A 94 5.84 -33.19 4.94
C PHE A 94 4.76 -32.65 5.87
N VAL A 95 5.12 -31.72 6.75
CA VAL A 95 4.16 -31.00 7.59
C VAL A 95 4.46 -29.52 7.57
N ALA A 96 3.40 -28.73 7.44
CA ALA A 96 3.43 -27.31 7.75
C ALA A 96 3.51 -27.20 9.28
N ARG A 97 4.68 -26.83 9.82
CA ARG A 97 4.82 -26.59 11.26
C ARG A 97 5.51 -25.25 11.48
N ALA A 98 4.72 -24.17 11.43
CA ALA A 98 4.90 -22.98 12.25
C ALA A 98 3.81 -21.97 11.89
N ARG A 99 2.81 -21.85 12.77
CA ARG A 99 1.67 -20.91 12.72
C ARG A 99 2.04 -19.43 12.52
N ARG A 100 3.32 -19.07 12.63
CA ARG A 100 3.85 -17.71 12.57
C ARG A 100 4.84 -17.46 11.42
N ALA A 101 5.08 -18.44 10.56
CA ALA A 101 6.01 -18.31 9.44
C ALA A 101 5.31 -18.39 8.07
N CYS A 102 4.03 -18.75 8.04
CA CYS A 102 3.28 -18.88 6.79
C CYS A 102 2.66 -17.54 6.39
N ASN A 103 3.06 -17.03 5.23
CA ASN A 103 2.60 -15.74 4.70
C ASN A 103 1.37 -15.86 3.75
N ASP A 104 0.59 -16.95 3.82
CA ASP A 104 -0.64 -17.15 3.03
C ASP A 104 -0.49 -16.75 1.52
N CYS A 105 0.63 -17.16 0.91
CA CYS A 105 1.05 -16.75 -0.43
C CYS A 105 0.67 -17.74 -1.55
N GLU A 106 -0.02 -18.83 -1.19
CA GLU A 106 -0.49 -19.90 -2.08
C GLU A 106 0.58 -20.65 -2.91
N VAL A 107 1.87 -20.29 -2.78
CA VAL A 107 2.97 -20.92 -3.52
C VAL A 107 3.00 -22.43 -3.31
N CYS A 108 2.70 -22.91 -2.10
CA CYS A 108 2.65 -24.34 -1.80
C CYS A 108 1.51 -25.06 -2.54
N ALA A 109 0.33 -24.44 -2.68
CA ALA A 109 -0.80 -24.98 -3.42
C ALA A 109 -0.50 -25.02 -4.92
N ARG A 110 -0.03 -23.90 -5.49
CA ARG A 110 0.32 -23.80 -6.91
C ARG A 110 1.48 -24.72 -7.32
N ALA A 111 2.37 -25.02 -6.37
CA ALA A 111 3.51 -25.91 -6.58
C ALA A 111 3.16 -27.40 -6.48
N CYS A 112 2.03 -27.75 -5.85
CA CYS A 112 1.72 -29.13 -5.52
C CYS A 112 1.13 -29.87 -6.75
N PRO A 113 1.77 -30.95 -7.23
CA PRO A 113 1.29 -31.68 -8.42
C PRO A 113 0.01 -32.49 -8.18
N VAL A 114 -0.34 -32.72 -6.92
CA VAL A 114 -1.54 -33.46 -6.49
C VAL A 114 -2.52 -32.57 -5.76
N HIS A 115 -2.30 -31.26 -5.78
CA HIS A 115 -3.14 -30.28 -5.10
C HIS A 115 -3.42 -30.62 -3.62
N ALA A 116 -2.51 -31.30 -2.92
CA ALA A 116 -2.69 -31.74 -1.52
C ALA A 116 -2.88 -30.58 -0.50
N ALA A 117 -2.80 -29.33 -0.96
CA ALA A 117 -3.08 -28.11 -0.20
C ALA A 117 -4.43 -27.45 -0.59
N GLU A 118 -5.30 -28.12 -1.35
CA GLU A 118 -6.60 -27.58 -1.82
C GLU A 118 -7.66 -27.35 -0.72
N LEU A 119 -7.33 -27.45 0.57
CA LEU A 119 -8.28 -27.10 1.63
C LEU A 119 -7.83 -25.87 2.41
N VAL A 120 -8.01 -24.72 1.76
CA VAL A 120 -7.80 -23.38 2.33
C VAL A 120 -8.93 -22.43 1.89
N GLU A 121 -10.15 -22.94 1.67
CA GLU A 121 -11.33 -22.14 1.26
C GLU A 121 -12.54 -22.32 2.18
N ALA A 122 -12.36 -22.38 3.50
CA ALA A 122 -13.46 -22.60 4.43
C ALA A 122 -13.64 -21.50 5.50
N MET A 123 -13.49 -20.21 5.16
CA MET A 123 -13.93 -19.11 6.03
C MET A 123 -14.17 -17.80 5.25
N VAL A 124 -15.39 -17.51 4.79
CA VAL A 124 -16.07 -16.19 4.84
C VAL A 124 -17.56 -16.41 4.49
N ALA A 125 -18.45 -16.43 5.47
CA ALA A 125 -19.88 -16.32 5.22
C ALA A 125 -20.58 -15.60 6.38
N ALA A 126 -20.69 -14.28 6.30
CA ALA A 126 -21.76 -13.47 6.89
C ALA A 126 -21.57 -11.99 6.50
N GLY A 127 -22.06 -11.62 5.32
CA GLY A 127 -22.17 -10.23 4.89
C GLY A 127 -23.51 -9.63 5.32
N GLY A 128 -23.49 -8.44 5.90
CA GLY A 128 -24.67 -7.63 6.24
C GLY A 128 -24.45 -6.17 5.84
N VAL A 129 -25.51 -5.50 5.37
CA VAL A 129 -25.50 -4.32 4.47
C VAL A 129 -25.99 -3.02 5.15
N VAL A 130 -25.57 -1.85 4.59
CA VAL A 130 -26.10 -0.44 4.59
C VAL A 130 -26.19 0.38 5.91
N ASP A 131 -26.02 1.72 6.01
CA ASP A 131 -26.16 2.91 5.11
C ASP A 131 -25.24 4.13 5.52
N GLU A 132 -25.13 5.15 4.64
CA GLU A 132 -24.26 6.39 4.48
C GLU A 132 -24.03 7.40 5.67
N PRO A 133 -23.11 8.44 5.65
CA PRO A 133 -22.36 9.13 4.56
C PRO A 133 -20.86 9.57 4.78
N VAL A 134 -20.17 9.93 3.68
CA VAL A 134 -18.70 10.17 3.51
C VAL A 134 -17.81 8.98 3.89
N PHE A 135 -17.21 8.35 2.86
CA PHE A 135 -16.51 7.08 3.02
C PHE A 135 -15.00 7.27 3.07
N MET A 136 -14.43 7.11 4.26
CA MET A 136 -13.06 6.62 4.42
C MET A 136 -13.17 5.15 4.85
N ILE A 137 -12.40 4.27 4.21
CA ILE A 137 -12.27 2.89 4.66
C ILE A 137 -11.29 2.90 5.82
N ASP A 138 -11.79 2.67 7.03
CA ASP A 138 -11.02 2.68 8.28
C ASP A 138 -10.20 1.38 8.41
N PRO A 139 -8.86 1.42 8.25
CA PRO A 139 -8.02 0.23 8.37
C PRO A 139 -7.81 -0.19 9.84
N THR A 140 -8.18 0.66 10.81
CA THR A 140 -7.89 0.47 12.24
C THR A 140 -8.73 -0.62 12.90
N ALA A 141 -9.60 -1.30 12.16
CA ALA A 141 -10.39 -2.45 12.64
C ALA A 141 -9.56 -3.73 12.86
N LEU A 142 -8.22 -3.66 12.89
CA LEU A 142 -7.34 -4.83 12.92
C LEU A 142 -6.32 -4.81 14.06
N ASN A 143 -6.00 -6.03 14.51
CA ASN A 143 -4.90 -6.31 15.41
C ASN A 143 -3.58 -5.91 14.71
N PRO A 144 -2.77 -5.00 15.29
CA PRO A 144 -1.45 -4.65 14.75
C PRO A 144 -0.57 -5.89 14.56
N GLY A 145 0.16 -5.97 13.44
CA GLY A 145 1.20 -7.00 13.23
C GLY A 145 0.75 -8.29 12.50
N GLY A 146 -0.38 -8.28 11.78
CA GLY A 146 -0.77 -9.39 10.91
C GLY A 146 0.02 -9.41 9.59
N GLU A 147 0.71 -10.51 9.27
CA GLU A 147 1.55 -10.71 8.07
C GLU A 147 0.79 -10.71 6.71
N ASN A 148 -0.47 -10.27 6.68
CA ASN A 148 -1.37 -10.30 5.51
C ASN A 148 -1.79 -8.91 4.99
N SER A 149 -0.99 -7.88 5.28
CA SER A 149 -1.26 -6.48 4.91
C SER A 149 -1.55 -6.27 3.41
N GLY A 150 -0.99 -7.08 2.51
CA GLY A 150 -1.28 -6.99 1.07
C GLY A 150 -2.72 -7.37 0.67
N LYS A 151 -3.33 -8.39 1.30
CA LYS A 151 -4.73 -8.78 1.02
C LYS A 151 -5.69 -7.69 1.49
N LEU A 152 -5.40 -7.09 2.65
CA LEU A 152 -6.16 -5.95 3.15
C LEU A 152 -6.07 -4.74 2.22
N VAL A 153 -4.87 -4.36 1.79
CA VAL A 153 -4.68 -3.28 0.81
C VAL A 153 -5.51 -3.52 -0.44
N SER A 154 -5.53 -4.75 -0.95
CA SER A 154 -6.35 -5.11 -2.12
C SER A 154 -7.84 -4.92 -1.84
N LYS A 155 -8.33 -5.34 -0.67
CA LYS A 155 -9.73 -5.17 -0.25
C LYS A 155 -10.12 -3.70 -0.07
N VAL A 156 -9.26 -2.89 0.54
CA VAL A 156 -9.46 -1.44 0.70
C VAL A 156 -9.61 -0.80 -0.68
N ARG A 157 -8.72 -1.11 -1.62
CA ARG A 157 -8.77 -0.57 -2.98
C ARG A 157 -9.98 -1.03 -3.78
N GLU A 158 -10.35 -2.30 -3.68
CA GLU A 158 -11.56 -2.82 -4.32
C GLU A 158 -12.81 -2.09 -3.80
N THR A 159 -12.90 -1.91 -2.49
CA THR A 159 -14.00 -1.18 -1.85
C THR A 159 -14.02 0.28 -2.29
N ALA A 160 -12.86 0.94 -2.40
CA ALA A 160 -12.77 2.31 -2.93
C ALA A 160 -13.26 2.41 -4.38
N ARG A 161 -12.95 1.42 -5.23
CA ARG A 161 -13.45 1.34 -6.61
C ARG A 161 -14.97 1.14 -6.67
N GLN A 162 -15.53 0.29 -5.80
CA GLN A 162 -16.97 0.09 -5.69
C GLN A 162 -17.67 1.40 -5.30
N VAL A 163 -17.20 2.05 -4.23
CA VAL A 163 -17.72 3.35 -3.77
C VAL A 163 -17.60 4.43 -4.85
N ALA A 164 -16.48 4.47 -5.57
CA ALA A 164 -16.28 5.42 -6.66
C ALA A 164 -17.27 5.17 -7.81
N ALA A 165 -17.53 3.91 -8.16
CA ALA A 165 -18.51 3.56 -9.18
C ALA A 165 -19.94 3.93 -8.76
N GLU A 166 -20.35 3.56 -7.54
CA GLU A 166 -21.67 3.86 -6.97
C GLU A 166 -21.92 5.37 -6.90
N ARG A 167 -20.93 6.13 -6.44
CA ARG A 167 -21.01 7.59 -6.29
C ARG A 167 -20.59 8.37 -7.52
N ARG A 168 -20.32 7.68 -8.64
CA ARG A 168 -19.89 8.28 -9.92
C ARG A 168 -18.71 9.25 -9.75
N ARG A 169 -17.71 8.85 -8.96
CA ARG A 169 -16.46 9.58 -8.77
C ARG A 169 -15.42 9.05 -9.74
N GLU A 170 -14.73 9.96 -10.41
CA GLU A 170 -13.75 9.59 -11.43
C GLU A 170 -12.34 9.42 -10.87
N LEU A 171 -12.07 9.95 -9.67
CA LEU A 171 -10.76 9.97 -9.04
C LEU A 171 -10.76 9.15 -7.74
N ILE A 172 -9.80 8.25 -7.64
CA ILE A 172 -9.42 7.57 -6.40
C ILE A 172 -8.00 8.01 -6.03
N LEU A 173 -7.83 8.51 -4.80
CA LEU A 173 -6.52 8.77 -4.21
C LEU A 173 -6.22 7.69 -3.18
N VAL A 174 -5.08 7.04 -3.32
CA VAL A 174 -4.65 5.97 -2.41
C VAL A 174 -3.42 6.44 -1.65
N ASP A 175 -3.50 6.49 -0.32
CA ASP A 175 -2.32 6.60 0.56
C ASP A 175 -1.73 5.20 0.72
N GLY A 176 -0.75 4.85 -0.10
CA GLY A 176 -0.19 3.50 -0.10
C GLY A 176 0.80 3.25 1.05
N PRO A 177 1.31 2.04 1.23
CA PRO A 177 2.34 1.76 2.23
C PRO A 177 3.74 2.17 1.74
N PRO A 178 4.73 2.30 2.64
CA PRO A 178 6.12 2.51 2.25
C PRO A 178 6.83 1.22 1.81
N GLY A 179 7.91 1.36 1.04
CA GLY A 179 8.84 0.28 0.69
C GLY A 179 8.54 -0.39 -0.66
N VAL A 180 8.80 -1.70 -0.75
CA VAL A 180 8.64 -2.50 -1.98
C VAL A 180 8.04 -3.89 -1.71
N GLY A 181 7.38 -4.05 -0.55
CA GLY A 181 6.78 -5.31 -0.12
C GLY A 181 5.44 -5.62 -0.79
N CYS A 182 4.82 -6.73 -0.38
CA CYS A 182 3.49 -7.14 -0.84
C CYS A 182 2.42 -6.04 -0.69
N PRO A 183 2.39 -5.23 0.39
CA PRO A 183 1.43 -4.13 0.50
C PRO A 183 1.60 -3.07 -0.60
N VAL A 184 2.84 -2.75 -0.98
CA VAL A 184 3.11 -1.78 -2.05
C VAL A 184 2.69 -2.35 -3.40
N ILE A 185 3.02 -3.61 -3.69
CA ILE A 185 2.59 -4.31 -4.90
C ILE A 185 1.06 -4.34 -5.00
N ALA A 186 0.38 -4.68 -3.90
CA ALA A 186 -1.07 -4.69 -3.81
C ALA A 186 -1.65 -3.28 -4.03
N SER A 187 -0.99 -2.23 -3.55
CA SER A 187 -1.43 -0.85 -3.77
C SER A 187 -1.28 -0.39 -5.22
N LEU A 188 -0.21 -0.83 -5.90
CA LEU A 188 0.10 -0.45 -7.28
C LEU A 188 -0.69 -1.22 -8.33
N THR A 189 -1.09 -2.46 -8.05
CA THR A 189 -1.67 -3.36 -9.05
C THR A 189 -2.91 -2.75 -9.70
N GLY A 190 -2.84 -2.45 -10.99
CA GLY A 190 -3.94 -1.86 -11.76
C GLY A 190 -4.21 -0.38 -11.48
N ALA A 191 -3.27 0.34 -10.86
CA ALA A 191 -3.33 1.80 -10.73
C ALA A 191 -3.12 2.49 -12.08
N SER A 192 -3.70 3.69 -12.24
CA SER A 192 -3.53 4.51 -13.44
C SER A 192 -2.18 5.23 -13.44
N GLN A 193 -1.74 5.67 -12.27
CA GLN A 193 -0.48 6.38 -12.06
C GLN A 193 -0.01 6.18 -10.62
N VAL A 194 1.31 6.27 -10.42
CA VAL A 194 1.93 6.38 -9.10
C VAL A 194 2.64 7.73 -8.91
N LEU A 195 2.44 8.35 -7.75
CA LEU A 195 3.30 9.42 -7.24
C LEU A 195 4.18 8.87 -6.13
N ILE A 196 5.50 8.96 -6.28
CA ILE A 196 6.47 8.53 -5.28
C ILE A 196 6.96 9.77 -4.52
N VAL A 197 6.69 9.82 -3.22
CA VAL A 197 7.14 10.90 -2.33
C VAL A 197 8.41 10.48 -1.63
N THR A 198 9.51 11.19 -1.88
CA THR A 198 10.82 10.95 -1.26
C THR A 198 11.35 12.20 -0.56
N GLU A 199 12.41 12.04 0.22
CA GLU A 199 13.15 13.13 0.85
C GLU A 199 14.59 13.14 0.33
N PRO A 200 15.30 14.28 0.34
CA PRO A 200 16.65 14.39 -0.22
C PRO A 200 17.72 13.81 0.72
N THR A 201 17.60 12.53 1.04
CA THR A 201 18.58 11.75 1.82
C THR A 201 19.18 10.62 0.97
N LEU A 202 20.34 10.11 1.37
CA LEU A 202 20.97 8.96 0.72
C LEU A 202 20.05 7.73 0.70
N SER A 203 19.35 7.46 1.81
CA SER A 203 18.35 6.40 1.88
C SER A 203 17.15 6.69 1.00
N GLY A 204 16.65 7.93 0.98
CA GLY A 204 15.55 8.34 0.12
C GLY A 204 15.83 8.13 -1.37
N ALA A 205 17.04 8.44 -1.83
CA ALA A 205 17.48 8.17 -3.20
C ALA A 205 17.57 6.66 -3.50
N HIS A 206 18.20 5.89 -2.59
CA HIS A 206 18.32 4.44 -2.75
C HIS A 206 16.95 3.74 -2.81
N ASP A 207 16.04 4.09 -1.91
CA ASP A 207 14.72 3.48 -1.83
C ASP A 207 13.82 3.93 -2.98
N LEU A 208 13.91 5.20 -3.40
CA LEU A 208 13.24 5.69 -4.61
C LEU A 208 13.57 4.82 -5.82
N ARG A 209 14.85 4.50 -6.05
CA ARG A 209 15.25 3.68 -7.19
C ARG A 209 14.57 2.32 -7.19
N ARG A 210 14.46 1.66 -6.02
CA ARG A 210 13.77 0.36 -5.90
C ARG A 210 12.27 0.48 -6.19
N VAL A 211 11.64 1.56 -5.76
CA VAL A 211 10.22 1.82 -6.02
C VAL A 211 9.98 2.13 -7.49
N MET A 212 10.86 2.91 -8.13
CA MET A 212 10.83 3.19 -9.57
C MET A 212 10.99 1.91 -10.40
N GLU A 213 11.94 1.04 -10.04
CA GLU A 213 12.12 -0.28 -10.65
C GLU A 213 10.83 -1.13 -10.54
N LEU A 214 10.16 -1.09 -9.38
CA LEU A 214 8.90 -1.79 -9.16
C LEU A 214 7.76 -1.24 -10.03
N ALA A 215 7.59 0.08 -10.08
CA ALA A 215 6.58 0.73 -10.91
C ALA A 215 6.81 0.44 -12.41
N ALA A 216 8.07 0.47 -12.85
CA ALA A 216 8.45 0.12 -14.21
C ALA A 216 8.15 -1.36 -14.54
N HIS A 217 8.40 -2.29 -13.60
CA HIS A 217 8.06 -3.70 -13.77
C HIS A 217 6.56 -3.91 -14.05
N PHE A 218 5.70 -3.17 -13.34
CA PHE A 218 4.26 -3.19 -13.56
C PHE A 218 3.77 -2.28 -14.69
N ARG A 219 4.69 -1.56 -15.37
CA ARG A 219 4.40 -0.63 -16.46
C ARG A 219 3.41 0.47 -16.05
N ILE A 220 3.55 0.98 -14.84
CA ILE A 220 2.71 2.06 -14.29
C ILE A 220 3.46 3.39 -14.48
N PRO A 221 2.83 4.43 -15.05
CA PRO A 221 3.40 5.77 -15.12
C PRO A 221 3.79 6.27 -13.73
N ALA A 222 5.07 6.62 -13.56
CA ALA A 222 5.62 7.04 -12.28
C ALA A 222 6.05 8.51 -12.32
N ALA A 223 5.56 9.27 -11.33
CA ALA A 223 6.00 10.63 -11.06
C ALA A 223 6.65 10.69 -9.68
N VAL A 224 7.63 11.58 -9.48
CA VAL A 224 8.39 11.72 -8.24
C VAL A 224 8.24 13.12 -7.69
N CYS A 225 7.89 13.23 -6.41
CA CYS A 225 7.90 14.47 -5.65
C CYS A 225 9.01 14.42 -4.60
N VAL A 226 9.91 15.41 -4.62
CA VAL A 226 10.93 15.56 -3.57
C VAL A 226 10.36 16.45 -2.48
N ASN A 227 9.95 15.85 -1.37
CA ASN A 227 9.51 16.55 -0.18
C ASN A 227 10.69 16.97 0.69
N LYS A 228 10.57 18.12 1.35
CA LYS A 228 11.63 18.78 2.13
C LYS A 228 12.90 19.00 1.30
N TRP A 229 12.72 19.37 0.03
CA TRP A 229 13.79 19.42 -0.99
C TRP A 229 14.96 20.34 -0.61
N ASP A 230 14.65 21.40 0.12
CA ASP A 230 15.55 22.47 0.56
C ASP A 230 16.46 22.05 1.72
N LEU A 231 16.20 20.90 2.36
CA LEU A 231 17.11 20.34 3.37
C LEU A 231 18.45 19.90 2.77
N ASN A 232 18.46 19.47 1.50
CA ASN A 232 19.67 19.11 0.77
C ASN A 232 19.46 19.29 -0.75
N PRO A 233 19.70 20.51 -1.27
CA PRO A 233 19.47 20.83 -2.68
C PRO A 233 20.29 19.98 -3.66
N ASP A 234 21.53 19.61 -3.29
CA ASP A 234 22.40 18.78 -4.13
C ASP A 234 21.83 17.36 -4.29
N MET A 235 21.35 16.78 -3.18
CA MET A 235 20.69 15.47 -3.22
C MET A 235 19.35 15.54 -3.95
N THR A 236 18.60 16.64 -3.81
CA THR A 236 17.38 16.89 -4.60
C THR A 236 17.69 16.85 -6.10
N ALA A 237 18.69 17.60 -6.56
CA ALA A 237 19.07 17.64 -7.97
C ALA A 237 19.50 16.25 -8.49
N ARG A 238 20.21 15.49 -7.65
CA ARG A 238 20.58 14.10 -7.97
C ARG A 238 19.36 13.19 -8.12
N ILE A 239 18.41 13.25 -7.19
CA ILE A 239 17.17 12.47 -7.24
C ILE A 239 16.37 12.77 -8.50
N GLU A 240 16.28 14.04 -8.90
CA GLU A 240 15.58 14.45 -10.11
C GLU A 240 16.27 13.93 -11.38
N ALA A 241 17.60 14.02 -11.44
CA ALA A 241 18.38 13.47 -12.54
C ALA A 241 18.23 11.94 -12.65
N GLU A 242 18.29 11.22 -11.52
CA GLU A 242 18.06 9.77 -11.46
C GLU A 242 16.63 9.40 -11.89
N THR A 243 15.63 10.19 -11.50
CA THR A 243 14.23 10.02 -11.91
C THR A 243 14.07 10.12 -13.42
N GLN A 244 14.63 11.17 -14.02
CA GLN A 244 14.56 11.39 -15.47
C GLN A 244 15.32 10.30 -16.23
N ALA A 245 16.49 9.89 -15.76
CA ALA A 245 17.27 8.81 -16.36
C ALA A 245 16.54 7.47 -16.35
N ALA A 246 15.69 7.22 -15.34
CA ALA A 246 14.83 6.05 -15.25
C ALA A 246 13.52 6.15 -16.07
N GLY A 247 13.31 7.25 -16.80
CA GLY A 247 12.10 7.50 -17.58
C GLY A 247 10.90 7.98 -16.77
N GLY A 248 11.11 8.37 -15.51
CA GLY A 248 10.08 8.95 -14.65
C GLY A 248 9.87 10.45 -14.87
N VAL A 249 8.76 10.96 -14.35
CA VAL A 249 8.44 12.39 -14.37
C VAL A 249 8.76 13.04 -13.03
N VAL A 250 9.44 14.19 -13.02
CA VAL A 250 9.57 15.01 -11.81
C VAL A 250 8.29 15.82 -11.61
N ALA A 251 7.45 15.38 -10.68
CA ALA A 251 6.17 16.01 -10.35
C ALA A 251 6.35 17.38 -9.69
N GLY A 252 7.46 17.61 -8.98
CA GLY A 252 7.75 18.88 -8.33
C GLY A 252 8.47 18.68 -7.00
N ARG A 253 8.56 19.78 -6.24
CA ARG A 253 9.28 19.85 -4.98
C ARG A 253 8.38 20.46 -3.92
N ILE A 254 8.44 19.97 -2.69
CA ILE A 254 7.75 20.56 -1.54
C ILE A 254 8.79 20.97 -0.52
N ARG A 255 8.82 22.25 -0.12
CA ARG A 255 9.81 22.74 0.84
C ARG A 255 9.55 22.23 2.25
N TYR A 256 10.57 22.21 3.08
CA TYR A 256 10.40 21.96 4.50
C TYR A 256 9.63 23.13 5.12
N ASP A 257 8.50 22.81 5.72
CA ASP A 257 7.62 23.80 6.32
C ASP A 257 6.98 23.22 7.59
N ARG A 258 7.13 23.96 8.69
CA ARG A 258 6.55 23.58 9.99
C ARG A 258 5.03 23.68 9.99
N SER A 259 4.44 24.43 9.06
CA SER A 259 2.99 24.51 8.88
C SER A 259 2.38 23.13 8.59
N VAL A 260 3.11 22.23 7.91
CA VAL A 260 2.65 20.86 7.64
C VAL A 260 2.36 20.11 8.95
N THR A 261 3.30 20.15 9.90
CA THR A 261 3.11 19.52 11.21
C THR A 261 2.02 20.22 12.02
N ALA A 262 1.94 21.55 11.96
CA ALA A 262 0.88 22.30 12.63
C ALA A 262 -0.51 21.94 12.08
N ALA A 263 -0.65 21.73 10.77
CA ALA A 263 -1.88 21.30 10.11
C ALA A 263 -2.31 19.92 10.61
N GLN A 264 -1.38 18.97 10.66
CA GLN A 264 -1.62 17.61 11.15
C GLN A 264 -2.09 17.62 12.60
N VAL A 265 -1.45 18.39 13.48
CA VAL A 265 -1.86 18.54 14.89
C VAL A 265 -3.25 19.17 15.01
N ALA A 266 -3.61 20.07 14.10
CA ALA A 266 -4.92 20.68 14.03
C ALA A 266 -5.99 19.81 13.33
N GLY A 267 -5.63 18.63 12.82
CA GLY A 267 -6.56 17.75 12.11
C GLY A 267 -7.11 18.34 10.82
N GLN A 268 -6.26 19.03 10.05
CA GLN A 268 -6.59 19.60 8.74
C GLN A 268 -5.43 19.47 7.76
N ALA A 269 -5.70 19.52 6.45
CA ALA A 269 -4.65 19.52 5.44
C ALA A 269 -3.91 20.87 5.41
N VAL A 270 -2.61 20.86 5.11
CA VAL A 270 -1.81 22.10 5.09
C VAL A 270 -2.28 23.10 4.03
N VAL A 271 -2.90 22.61 2.95
CA VAL A 271 -3.49 23.45 1.90
C VAL A 271 -4.72 24.23 2.36
N GLU A 272 -5.33 23.84 3.48
CA GLU A 272 -6.45 24.55 4.10
C GLU A 272 -5.96 25.64 5.07
N MET A 273 -4.68 25.61 5.46
CA MET A 273 -4.08 26.62 6.33
C MET A 273 -3.72 27.90 5.56
N THR A 274 -4.12 29.03 6.11
CA THR A 274 -3.77 30.34 5.55
C THR A 274 -2.29 30.64 5.75
N GLY A 275 -1.59 31.02 4.67
CA GLY A 275 -0.21 31.47 4.74
C GLY A 275 0.83 30.37 4.95
N ALA A 276 0.51 29.11 4.62
CA ALA A 276 1.45 27.99 4.62
C ALA A 276 2.23 27.92 3.29
N PRO A 277 3.55 28.21 3.24
CA PRO A 277 4.34 28.10 2.01
C PRO A 277 4.26 26.74 1.31
N ALA A 278 4.26 25.63 2.05
CA ALA A 278 4.16 24.29 1.48
C ALA A 278 2.82 24.03 0.77
N ALA A 279 1.75 24.78 1.06
CA ALA A 279 0.47 24.65 0.38
C ALA A 279 0.58 24.96 -1.12
N ALA A 280 1.34 26.01 -1.48
CA ALA A 280 1.56 26.38 -2.87
C ALA A 280 2.36 25.30 -3.61
N ASP A 281 3.45 24.82 -2.99
CA ASP A 281 4.27 23.75 -3.55
C ASP A 281 3.45 22.47 -3.81
N ILE A 282 2.60 22.08 -2.85
CA ILE A 282 1.71 20.91 -3.00
C ILE A 282 0.68 21.13 -4.11
N ALA A 283 0.11 22.32 -4.23
CA ALA A 283 -0.82 22.65 -5.31
C ALA A 283 -0.16 22.57 -6.69
N GLU A 284 1.11 22.98 -6.81
CA GLU A 284 1.89 22.83 -8.04
C GLU A 284 2.15 21.35 -8.40
N VAL A 285 2.51 20.54 -7.41
CA VAL A 285 2.65 19.08 -7.61
C VAL A 285 1.31 18.49 -8.05
N TRP A 286 0.20 18.83 -7.37
CA TRP A 286 -1.15 18.39 -7.73
C TRP A 286 -1.51 18.74 -9.16
N ALA A 287 -1.24 19.97 -9.59
CA ALA A 287 -1.55 20.42 -10.95
C ALA A 287 -0.85 19.61 -12.04
N ARG A 288 0.28 18.97 -11.73
CA ARG A 288 1.07 18.13 -12.65
C ARG A 288 0.70 16.65 -12.65
N VAL A 289 0.10 16.16 -11.56
CA VAL A 289 -0.22 14.72 -11.38
C VAL A 289 -1.70 14.42 -11.36
N LYS A 290 -2.56 15.45 -11.27
CA LYS A 290 -4.00 15.25 -11.39
C LYS A 290 -4.31 14.60 -12.76
N PRO A 291 -5.18 13.58 -12.80
CA PRO A 291 -5.57 12.94 -14.05
C PRO A 291 -6.34 13.83 -15.02
#